data_AF-A0A9X8VMR9-F1
#
_entry.id   AF-A0A9X8VMR9-F1
#
_cell.length_a   1.000
_cell.length_b   1.000
_cell.length_c   1.000
_cell.angle_alpha   90.00
_cell.angle_beta   90.00
_cell.angle_gamma   90.00
#
_symmetry.space_group_name_H-M   'P 1'
#
loop_
_entity.id
_entity.type
_entity.pdbx_description
1 polymer ?
#
loop_
_entity_poly.entity_id
_entity_poly.type
_entity_poly.pdbx_seq_one_letter_code
_entity_poly.pdbx_strand_id
1 'polypeptide(L)' 'MAITTLMTAITVALVACAAVSFTRVAGPKGESVTNAEVQPNNTVVLQFPHGAACIDTNPGESRTCAGQEK' A
#
# COMPACT_ATOMS: atom_id res chain seq x y z
N MET A 1 12.30 -24.68 32.62
CA MET A 1 10.95 -24.45 32.04
C MET A 1 10.65 -22.98 31.78
N ALA A 2 10.90 -22.05 32.72
CA ALA A 2 10.58 -20.62 32.54
C ALA A 2 11.30 -19.90 31.37
N ILE A 3 12.57 -20.25 31.13
CA ILE A 3 13.39 -19.63 30.07
C ILE A 3 12.88 -20.01 28.68
N THR A 4 12.46 -21.27 28.51
CA THR A 4 11.99 -21.80 27.23
C THR A 4 10.66 -21.16 26.81
N THR A 5 9.76 -20.92 27.77
CA THR A 5 8.50 -20.20 27.55
C THR A 5 8.70 -18.71 27.26
N LEU A 6 9.73 -18.07 27.84
CA LEU A 6 10.02 -16.66 27.57
C LEU A 6 10.58 -16.48 26.15
N MET A 7 11.46 -17.38 25.71
CA MET A 7 12.02 -17.38 24.36
C MET A 7 10.93 -17.57 23.29
N THR A 8 9.98 -18.49 23.50
CA THR A 8 8.88 -18.71 22.54
C THR A 8 7.89 -17.54 22.48
N ALA A 9 7.65 -16.87 23.61
CA ALA A 9 6.80 -15.67 23.60
C ALA A 9 7.43 -14.52 22.79
N ILE A 10 8.75 -14.35 22.90
CA ILE A 10 9.49 -13.32 22.15
C ILE A 10 9.50 -13.61 20.66
N THR A 11 9.69 -14.87 20.24
CA THR A 11 9.69 -15.23 18.81
C THR A 11 8.31 -15.02 18.18
N VAL A 12 7.22 -15.36 18.87
CA VAL A 12 5.86 -15.12 18.35
C VAL A 12 5.57 -13.62 18.21
N ALA A 13 6.03 -12.79 19.16
CA ALA A 13 5.87 -11.33 19.08
C ALA A 13 6.64 -10.71 17.91
N LEU A 14 7.84 -11.24 17.59
CA LEU A 14 8.65 -10.75 16.46
C LEU A 14 8.08 -11.16 15.10
N VAL A 15 7.42 -12.33 14.99
CA VAL A 15 6.80 -12.80 13.72
C VAL A 15 5.54 -12.00 13.39
N ALA A 16 4.79 -11.52 14.39
CA ALA A 16 3.56 -10.74 14.18
C ALA A 16 3.82 -9.34 13.60
N CYS A 17 4.99 -8.75 13.84
CA CYS A 17 5.35 -7.40 13.36
C CYS A 17 6.05 -7.39 11.99
N ALA A 18 6.38 -8.55 11.42
CA ALA A 18 7.20 -8.65 10.21
C ALA A 18 6.39 -8.84 8.90
N ALA A 19 5.06 -8.81 8.96
CA ALA A 19 4.23 -8.76 7.76
C ALA A 19 4.24 -7.35 7.13
N VAL A 20 5.42 -6.84 6.81
CA VAL A 20 5.57 -5.68 5.93
C VAL A 20 5.31 -6.18 4.52
N SER A 21 4.06 -6.13 4.08
CA SER A 21 3.71 -6.39 2.69
C SER A 21 4.31 -5.27 1.84
N PHE A 22 5.45 -5.54 1.21
CA PHE A 22 5.98 -4.67 0.17
C PHE A 22 5.07 -4.77 -1.06
N THR A 23 3.96 -4.05 -1.05
CA THR A 23 3.17 -3.82 -2.26
C THR A 23 3.97 -2.89 -3.15
N ARG A 24 4.65 -3.48 -4.14
CA ARG A 24 5.33 -2.71 -5.19
C ARG A 24 4.27 -2.09 -6.10
N VAL A 25 4.40 -0.79 -6.33
CA VAL A 25 3.57 -0.06 -7.30
C VAL A 25 4.49 0.47 -8.39
N ALA A 26 4.18 0.14 -9.64
CA ALA A 26 4.94 0.56 -10.80
C ALA A 26 3.99 0.98 -11.91
N GLY A 27 4.42 1.94 -12.74
CA GLY A 27 3.67 2.37 -13.91
C GLY A 27 3.59 1.26 -14.97
N PRO A 28 2.82 1.47 -16.06
CA PRO A 28 2.60 0.45 -17.10
C PRO A 28 3.87 -0.13 -17.73
N LYS A 29 4.97 0.63 -17.70
CA LYS A 29 6.29 0.23 -18.24
C LYS A 29 7.30 -0.15 -17.15
N GLY A 30 6.85 -0.42 -15.92
CA GLY A 30 7.73 -0.73 -14.78
C GLY A 30 8.37 0.52 -14.16
N GLU A 31 7.77 1.69 -14.37
CA GLU A 31 8.33 2.97 -13.97
C GLU A 31 8.09 3.25 -12.48
N SER A 32 9.06 3.93 -11.85
CA SER A 32 8.93 4.40 -10.48
C SER A 32 7.89 5.50 -10.37
N VAL A 33 7.25 5.59 -9.20
CA VAL A 33 6.37 6.70 -8.84
C VAL A 33 7.19 8.00 -8.78
N THR A 34 6.72 9.04 -9.45
CA THR A 34 7.32 10.38 -9.42
C THR A 34 6.60 11.32 -8.46
N ASN A 35 5.31 11.09 -8.20
CA ASN A 35 4.53 11.81 -7.19
C ASN A 35 3.43 10.92 -6.61
N ALA A 36 3.08 11.16 -5.35
CA ALA A 36 1.94 10.51 -4.69
C ALA A 36 1.18 11.57 -3.89
N GLU A 37 -0.07 11.85 -4.28
CA GLU A 37 -0.89 12.87 -3.66
C GLU A 37 -2.17 12.25 -3.09
N VAL A 38 -2.49 12.58 -1.84
CA VAL A 38 -3.76 12.23 -1.21
C VAL A 38 -4.73 13.37 -1.45
N GLN A 39 -5.82 13.08 -2.17
CA GLN A 39 -6.87 14.06 -2.43
C GLN A 39 -7.93 14.06 -1.30
N PRO A 40 -8.66 15.18 -1.12
CA PRO A 40 -9.65 15.32 -0.04
C PRO A 40 -10.84 14.35 -0.09
N ASN A 41 -11.04 13.65 -1.20
CA ASN A 41 -12.17 12.75 -1.47
C ASN A 41 -11.85 11.26 -1.21
N ASN A 42 -10.85 10.98 -0.36
CA ASN A 42 -10.35 9.63 -0.09
C ASN A 42 -9.86 8.93 -1.37
N THR A 43 -9.10 9.65 -2.19
CA THR A 43 -8.38 9.06 -3.31
C THR A 43 -6.90 9.36 -3.21
N VAL A 44 -6.08 8.46 -3.74
CA VAL A 44 -4.65 8.65 -3.89
C VAL A 44 -4.33 8.65 -5.38
N VAL A 45 -3.71 9.72 -5.86
CA VAL A 45 -3.22 9.81 -7.24
C VAL A 45 -1.73 9.56 -7.23
N LEU A 46 -1.32 8.54 -7.96
CA LEU A 46 0.08 8.20 -8.20
C LEU A 46 0.45 8.68 -9.60
N GLN A 47 1.53 9.44 -9.68
CA GLN A 47 2.08 9.89 -10.95
C GLN A 47 3.30 9.04 -11.30
N PHE A 48 3.40 8.69 -12.58
CA PHE A 48 4.55 8.05 -13.20
C PHE A 48 5.06 8.94 -14.33
N PRO A 49 6.29 8.71 -14.85
CA PRO A 49 6.82 9.47 -15.98
C PRO A 49 5.89 9.50 -17.19
N HIS A 50 5.14 8.43 -17.45
CA HIS A 50 4.27 8.32 -18.62
C HIS A 50 2.82 7.96 -18.28
N GLY A 51 2.32 8.35 -17.11
CA GLY A 51 0.91 8.16 -16.77
C GLY A 51 0.56 8.45 -15.33
N ALA A 52 -0.66 8.09 -14.95
CA ALA A 52 -1.16 8.17 -13.60
C ALA A 52 -1.89 6.88 -13.20
N ALA A 53 -2.02 6.64 -11.90
CA ALA A 53 -2.98 5.70 -11.35
C ALA A 53 -3.80 6.38 -10.26
N CYS A 54 -5.09 6.09 -10.21
CA CYS A 54 -6.00 6.55 -9.16
C CYS A 54 -6.38 5.36 -8.28
N ILE A 55 -6.23 5.51 -6.97
CA ILE A 55 -6.64 4.53 -5.97
C ILE A 55 -7.78 5.15 -5.17
N ASP A 56 -8.96 4.52 -5.24
CA ASP A 56 -10.10 4.88 -4.40
C ASP A 56 -10.00 4.12 -3.08
N THR A 57 -9.90 4.84 -1.97
CA THR A 57 -9.82 4.25 -0.63
C THR A 57 -11.16 4.26 0.10
N ASN A 58 -12.25 4.65 -0.58
CA ASN A 58 -13.59 4.57 0.00
C ASN A 58 -14.00 3.10 0.20
N PRO A 59 -14.61 2.77 1.35
CA PRO A 59 -15.16 1.44 1.58
C PRO A 59 -16.42 1.24 0.71
N GLY A 60 -16.39 0.27 -0.20
CA GLY A 60 -17.53 -0.07 -1.08
C GLY A 60 -17.15 -0.05 -2.56
N GLU A 61 -18.16 -0.05 -3.45
CA GLU A 61 -17.93 0.06 -4.90
C GLU A 61 -17.36 1.43 -5.25
N SER A 62 -16.17 1.43 -5.86
CA SER A 62 -15.47 2.65 -6.26
C SER A 62 -16.20 3.40 -7.37
N ARG A 63 -16.37 4.71 -7.20
CA ARG A 63 -16.90 5.62 -8.23
C ARG A 63 -16.01 6.82 -8.48
N THR A 64 -15.02 7.05 -7.64
CA THR A 64 -14.27 8.31 -7.61
C THR A 64 -13.14 8.34 -8.62
N CYS A 65 -12.54 7.19 -8.92
CA CYS A 65 -11.50 7.07 -9.94
C CYS A 65 -12.07 6.90 -11.37
N ALA A 66 -13.39 6.77 -11.52
CA ALA A 66 -14.02 6.68 -12.84
C ALA A 66 -13.78 7.99 -13.62
N GLY A 67 -13.06 7.90 -14.75
CA GLY A 67 -12.72 9.04 -15.60
C GLY A 67 -11.44 9.80 -15.21
N GLN A 68 -10.68 9.32 -14.24
CA GLN A 68 -9.30 9.80 -13.95
C GLN A 68 -8.24 9.01 -14.73
N GLU A 69 -8.66 8.13 -15.63
CA GLU A 69 -7.81 7.39 -16.58
C GLU A 69 -7.40 8.33 -17.72
N LYS A 70 -6.32 9.10 -17.54
CA LYS A 70 -5.66 9.79 -18.65
C LYS A 70 -4.17 9.55 -18.63
#